data_AF-A0A5C6B6F3-F1
#
_entry.id   AF-A0A5C6B6F3-F1
#
_cell.length_a   1.000
_cell.length_b   1.000
_cell.length_c   1.000
_cell.angle_alpha   90.00
_cell.angle_beta   90.00
_cell.angle_gamma   90.00
#
_symmetry.space_group_name_H-M   'P 1'
#
loop_
_entity.id
_entity.type
_entity.pdbx_description
1 polymer ?
#
loop_
_entity_poly.entity_id
_entity_poly.type
_entity_poly.pdbx_seq_one_letter_code
_entity_poly.pdbx_strand_id
1 'polypeptide(L)'
;MRTSTALTLLIKNILINREPLYGLGAWVSQFVPELLGLEQQQLKSLNDDRVGRALDRLFDANLPELAMAVTRKVVDEFHLNLNELHNDSTTVRFYGDYDEFEQPVLRRGKLTVAIQQGAQQGPSS
;
A
#
# COMPACT_ATOMS: atom_id res chain seq x y z
N MET A 1 15.00 -8.34 7.06
CA MET A 1 14.61 -7.52 5.89
C MET A 1 14.40 -6.09 6.35
N ARG A 2 14.97 -5.10 5.66
CA ARG A 2 14.79 -3.67 6.00
C ARG A 2 13.39 -3.21 5.59
N THR A 3 12.85 -2.18 6.26
CA THR A 3 11.55 -1.58 5.93
C THR A 3 11.51 -1.12 4.46
N SER A 4 12.53 -0.41 3.99
CA SER A 4 12.61 0.06 2.60
C SER A 4 12.58 -1.09 1.59
N THR A 5 13.27 -2.20 1.87
CA THR A 5 13.23 -3.41 1.03
C THR A 5 11.81 -3.96 0.92
N ALA A 6 11.12 -4.12 2.05
CA ALA A 6 9.75 -4.64 2.07
C ALA A 6 8.76 -3.71 1.34
N LEU A 7 8.85 -2.40 1.57
CA LEU A 7 8.00 -1.42 0.88
C LEU A 7 8.28 -1.36 -0.62
N THR A 8 9.55 -1.41 -1.02
CA THR A 8 9.93 -1.47 -2.45
C THR A 8 9.37 -2.73 -3.11
N LEU A 9 9.41 -3.87 -2.41
CA LEU A 9 8.83 -5.12 -2.89
C LEU A 9 7.31 -5.01 -3.08
N LEU A 10 6.59 -4.38 -2.14
CA LEU A 10 5.16 -4.13 -2.27
C LEU A 10 4.83 -3.21 -3.45
N ILE A 11 5.61 -2.14 -3.65
CA ILE A 11 5.43 -1.25 -4.80
C ILE A 11 5.63 -2.04 -6.11
N LYS A 12 6.69 -2.83 -6.21
CA LYS A 12 6.92 -3.71 -7.37
C LYS A 12 5.77 -4.69 -7.57
N ASN A 13 5.24 -5.28 -6.49
CA ASN A 13 4.10 -6.17 -6.57
C ASN A 13 2.86 -5.48 -7.15
N ILE A 14 2.49 -4.29 -6.62
CA ILE A 14 1.34 -3.50 -7.08
C ILE A 14 1.47 -3.11 -8.56
N LEU A 15 2.69 -2.80 -9.01
CA LEU A 15 2.95 -2.41 -10.40
C LEU A 15 2.94 -3.60 -11.37
N ILE A 16 3.25 -4.81 -10.91
CA ILE A 16 3.45 -5.98 -11.78
C ILE A 16 2.23 -6.92 -11.75
N ASN A 17 1.88 -7.51 -10.60
CA ASN A 17 0.85 -8.57 -10.50
C ASN A 17 -0.27 -8.32 -9.48
N ARG A 18 -0.11 -7.38 -8.51
CA ARG A 18 -1.08 -7.06 -7.45
C ARG A 18 -1.50 -8.27 -6.61
N GLU A 19 -0.52 -9.06 -6.18
CA GLU A 19 -0.79 -10.25 -5.36
C GLU A 19 -1.11 -9.86 -3.91
N PRO A 20 -2.02 -10.58 -3.25
CA PRO A 20 -2.31 -10.34 -1.84
C PRO A 20 -1.06 -10.63 -0.97
N LEU A 21 -1.02 -10.07 0.24
CA LEU A 21 0.15 -10.19 1.14
C LEU A 21 0.56 -11.64 1.41
N TYR A 22 -0.41 -12.55 1.58
CA TYR A 22 -0.14 -13.98 1.78
C TYR A 22 0.41 -14.67 0.52
N GLY A 23 0.12 -14.14 -0.67
CA GLY A 23 0.61 -14.63 -1.96
C GLY A 23 1.99 -14.07 -2.34
N LEU A 24 2.49 -13.08 -1.61
CA LEU A 24 3.73 -12.37 -1.94
C LEU A 24 4.94 -13.29 -1.99
N GLY A 25 5.04 -14.29 -1.10
CA GLY A 25 6.14 -15.26 -1.12
C GLY A 25 6.18 -16.09 -2.40
N ALA A 26 5.02 -16.60 -2.82
CA ALA A 26 4.88 -17.36 -4.06
C ALA A 26 5.16 -16.48 -5.28
N TRP A 27 4.67 -15.23 -5.28
CA TRP A 27 4.97 -14.26 -6.32
C TRP A 27 6.46 -14.00 -6.48
N VAL A 28 7.17 -13.74 -5.38
CA VAL A 28 8.62 -13.47 -5.41
C VAL A 28 9.41 -14.66 -5.96
N SER A 29 8.99 -15.89 -5.65
CA SER A 29 9.67 -17.11 -6.13
C SER A 29 9.65 -17.29 -7.65
N GLN A 30 8.81 -16.53 -8.38
CA GLN A 30 8.74 -16.53 -9.84
C GLN A 30 9.83 -15.66 -10.49
N PHE A 31 10.57 -14.86 -9.70
CA PHE A 31 11.58 -13.92 -10.20
C PHE A 31 12.97 -14.27 -9.65
N VAL A 32 13.98 -13.85 -10.39
CA VAL A 32 15.35 -13.78 -9.88
C VAL A 32 15.38 -12.74 -8.74
N PRO A 33 15.74 -13.11 -7.50
CA PRO A 33 15.62 -12.24 -6.31
C PRO A 33 16.33 -10.89 -6.45
N GLU A 34 17.48 -10.90 -7.13
CA GLU A 34 18.31 -9.72 -7.37
C GLU A 34 17.58 -8.68 -8.22
N LEU A 35 16.70 -9.10 -9.15
CA LEU A 35 15.85 -8.18 -9.93
C LEU A 35 14.81 -7.48 -9.05
N LEU A 36 14.40 -8.14 -7.97
CA LEU A 36 13.52 -7.57 -6.96
C LEU A 36 14.29 -6.75 -5.92
N GLY A 37 15.63 -6.72 -5.98
CA GLY A 37 16.48 -6.03 -4.99
C GLY A 37 16.56 -6.80 -3.68
N LEU A 38 16.37 -8.12 -3.74
CA LEU A 38 16.45 -9.04 -2.61
C LEU A 38 17.75 -9.84 -2.69
N GLU A 39 18.34 -10.10 -1.53
CA GLU A 39 19.36 -11.15 -1.40
C GLU A 39 18.68 -12.51 -1.25
N GLN A 40 19.33 -13.58 -1.72
CA GLN A 40 18.83 -14.96 -1.58
C GLN A 40 18.45 -15.33 -0.13
N GLN A 41 19.20 -14.82 0.86
CA GLN A 41 18.90 -15.06 2.27
C GLN A 41 17.63 -14.33 2.75
N GLN A 42 17.26 -13.23 2.10
CA GLN A 42 16.09 -12.42 2.46
C GLN A 42 14.78 -13.11 2.05
N LEU A 43 14.78 -13.94 0.99
CA LEU A 43 13.64 -14.75 0.56
C LEU A 43 13.13 -15.68 1.65
N LYS A 44 14.04 -16.39 2.32
CA LYS A 44 13.71 -17.30 3.43
C LYS A 44 13.07 -16.58 4.61
N SER A 45 13.22 -15.26 4.64
CA SER A 45 12.77 -14.39 5.71
C SER A 45 11.58 -13.53 5.29
N LEU A 46 11.09 -13.70 4.06
CA LEU A 46 9.93 -13.02 3.53
C LEU A 46 8.69 -13.73 4.07
N ASN A 47 7.99 -13.06 4.98
CA ASN A 47 6.68 -13.46 5.45
C ASN A 47 5.81 -12.21 5.64
N ASP A 48 4.51 -12.44 5.69
CA ASP A 48 3.48 -11.44 5.91
C ASP A 48 3.73 -10.60 7.18
N ASP A 49 4.17 -11.21 8.28
CA ASP A 49 4.51 -10.50 9.53
C ASP A 49 5.63 -9.45 9.36
N ARG A 50 6.69 -9.76 8.59
CA ARG A 50 7.76 -8.79 8.27
C ARG A 50 7.24 -7.65 7.42
N VAL A 51 6.35 -7.95 6.48
CA VAL A 51 5.74 -6.97 5.59
C VAL A 51 4.75 -6.10 6.36
N GLY A 52 3.96 -6.68 7.25
CA GLY A 52 3.07 -5.99 8.19
C GLY A 52 3.82 -4.99 9.05
N ARG A 53 4.95 -5.39 9.66
CA ARG A 53 5.81 -4.45 10.40
C ARG A 53 6.38 -3.31 9.55
N ALA A 54 6.59 -3.53 8.26
CA ALA A 54 7.04 -2.47 7.36
C ALA A 54 5.91 -1.47 7.07
N LEU A 55 4.69 -1.98 6.87
CA LEU A 55 3.48 -1.17 6.73
C LEU A 55 3.16 -0.39 8.01
N ASP A 56 3.36 -0.99 9.18
CA ASP A 56 3.22 -0.31 10.48
C ASP A 56 4.15 0.90 10.59
N ARG A 57 5.41 0.74 10.18
CA ARG A 57 6.38 1.86 10.17
C ARG A 57 6.06 2.89 9.10
N LEU A 58 5.51 2.48 7.97
CA LEU A 58 5.02 3.39 6.94
C LEU A 58 3.82 4.19 7.47
N PHE A 59 2.94 3.55 8.22
CA PHE A 59 1.80 4.19 8.86
C PHE A 59 2.27 5.26 9.85
N ASP A 60 3.33 5.03 10.61
CA ASP A 60 3.91 6.06 11.50
C ASP A 60 4.58 7.19 10.71
N ALA A 61 5.16 6.90 9.55
CA ALA A 61 5.86 7.88 8.71
C ALA A 61 4.92 8.93 8.10
N ASN A 62 5.49 10.04 7.63
CA ASN A 62 4.75 11.05 6.88
C ASN A 62 4.51 10.58 5.43
N LEU A 63 3.47 9.77 5.22
CA LEU A 63 3.17 9.19 3.91
C LEU A 63 2.97 10.23 2.79
N PRO A 64 2.24 11.36 3.01
CA PRO A 64 2.15 12.41 1.99
C PRO A 64 3.51 12.97 1.55
N GLU A 65 4.43 13.18 2.49
CA GLU A 65 5.78 13.66 2.19
C GLU A 65 6.60 12.63 1.40
N LEU A 66 6.53 11.35 1.79
CA LEU A 66 7.15 10.28 1.03
C LEU A 66 6.60 10.19 -0.39
N ALA A 67 5.27 10.25 -0.54
CA ALA A 67 4.61 10.22 -1.84
C ALA A 67 5.07 11.39 -2.71
N MET A 68 5.10 12.60 -2.17
CA MET A 68 5.58 13.79 -2.88
C MET A 68 7.04 13.66 -3.32
N ALA A 69 7.91 13.15 -2.44
CA ALA A 69 9.33 12.92 -2.76
C ALA A 69 9.50 11.91 -3.91
N VAL A 70 8.71 10.83 -3.90
CA VAL A 70 8.71 9.83 -4.98
C VAL A 70 8.17 10.43 -6.28
N THR A 71 7.04 11.13 -6.24
CA THR A 71 6.44 11.77 -7.42
C THR A 71 7.41 12.76 -8.06
N ARG A 72 8.05 13.63 -7.26
CA ARG A 72 9.04 14.57 -7.76
C ARG A 72 10.19 13.85 -8.46
N LYS A 73 10.74 12.80 -7.84
CA LYS A 73 11.82 12.02 -8.44
C LYS A 73 11.41 11.38 -9.76
N VAL A 74 10.19 10.86 -9.86
CA VAL A 74 9.66 10.26 -11.09
C VAL A 74 9.49 11.32 -12.20
N VAL A 75 8.97 12.50 -11.86
CA VAL A 75 8.85 13.61 -12.81
C VAL A 75 10.22 14.03 -13.34
N ASP A 76 11.20 14.19 -12.45
CA ASP A 76 12.55 14.61 -12.81
C ASP A 76 13.26 13.54 -13.66
N GLU A 77 13.15 12.26 -13.30
CA GLU A 77 13.80 11.14 -14.00
C GLU A 77 13.21 10.94 -15.41
N PHE A 78 11.88 10.91 -15.52
CA PHE A 78 11.19 10.59 -16.76
C PHE A 78 10.76 11.83 -17.55
N HIS A 79 11.11 13.03 -17.08
CA HIS A 79 10.80 14.31 -17.72
C HIS A 79 9.31 14.47 -18.04
N LEU A 80 8.46 14.11 -17.07
CA LEU A 80 7.00 14.11 -17.26
C LEU A 80 6.46 15.53 -17.39
N ASN A 81 5.57 15.74 -18.36
CA ASN A 81 4.84 17.00 -18.48
C ASN A 81 3.72 17.07 -17.43
N LEU A 82 3.71 18.16 -16.64
CA LEU A 82 2.75 18.39 -15.56
C LEU A 82 1.64 19.40 -15.90
N ASN A 83 1.53 19.83 -17.17
CA ASN A 83 0.50 20.79 -17.60
C ASN A 83 -0.93 20.27 -17.38
N GLU A 84 -1.12 18.95 -17.42
CA GLU A 84 -2.33 18.25 -16.98
C GLU A 84 -1.93 17.16 -15.98
N LEU A 85 -2.36 17.32 -14.73
CA LEU A 85 -2.16 16.32 -13.68
C LEU A 85 -3.50 16.06 -13.01
N HIS A 86 -4.04 14.86 -13.24
CA HIS A 86 -5.22 14.37 -12.55
C HIS A 86 -4.83 13.24 -11.61
N ASN A 87 -5.01 13.46 -10.31
CA ASN A 87 -4.99 12.37 -9.35
C ASN A 87 -6.40 11.76 -9.30
N ASP A 88 -6.63 10.71 -10.09
CA ASP A 88 -7.87 9.94 -10.05
C ASP A 88 -7.81 8.93 -8.91
N SER A 89 -8.01 9.40 -7.68
CA SER A 89 -8.07 8.52 -6.51
C SER A 89 -9.47 7.93 -6.40
N THR A 90 -9.60 6.62 -6.58
CA THR A 90 -10.87 5.93 -6.28
C THR A 90 -11.06 5.82 -4.78
N THR A 91 -12.13 6.42 -4.24
CA THR A 91 -12.50 6.19 -2.84
C THR A 91 -13.03 4.75 -2.69
N VAL A 92 -12.32 3.93 -1.92
CA VAL A 92 -12.80 2.59 -1.55
C VAL A 92 -13.75 2.72 -0.36
N ARG A 93 -15.00 2.27 -0.52
CA ARG A 93 -16.00 2.16 0.55
C ARG A 93 -16.11 0.71 0.98
N PHE A 94 -16.04 0.47 2.29
CA PHE A 94 -16.19 -0.87 2.87
C PHE A 94 -17.64 -1.05 3.35
N TYR A 95 -18.15 -2.27 3.16
CA TYR A 95 -19.49 -2.67 3.58
C TYR A 95 -19.34 -3.92 4.46
N GLY A 96 -19.86 -3.86 5.69
CA GLY A 96 -19.80 -4.93 6.67
C GLY A 96 -20.16 -4.43 8.05
N ASP A 97 -20.37 -5.37 8.98
CA ASP A 97 -20.74 -5.11 10.38
C ASP A 97 -19.51 -4.63 11.16
N TYR A 98 -19.12 -3.38 10.89
CA TYR A 98 -17.91 -2.73 11.41
C TYR A 98 -18.29 -1.56 12.32
N ASP A 99 -19.19 -1.78 13.28
CA ASP A 99 -19.69 -0.78 14.23
C ASP A 99 -18.54 -0.01 14.93
N GLU A 100 -17.43 -0.69 15.18
CA GLU A 100 -16.23 -0.12 15.82
C GLU A 100 -15.47 0.91 14.95
N PHE A 101 -15.78 1.00 13.65
CA PHE A 101 -15.03 1.80 12.67
C PHE A 101 -15.89 2.85 11.94
N GLU A 102 -17.14 3.06 12.38
CA GLU A 102 -18.02 4.11 11.86
C GLU A 102 -17.54 5.52 12.20
N GLN A 103 -16.70 5.65 13.22
CA GLN A 103 -16.07 6.92 13.61
C GLN A 103 -14.55 6.86 13.45
N PRO A 104 -13.89 7.98 13.11
CA PRO A 104 -12.44 8.06 13.10
C PRO A 104 -11.88 7.67 14.47
N VAL A 105 -10.98 6.68 14.51
CA VAL A 105 -10.34 6.23 15.74
C VAL A 105 -8.91 6.73 15.77
N LEU A 106 -8.46 7.22 16.93
CA LEU A 106 -7.06 7.56 17.10
C LEU A 106 -6.23 6.27 17.19
N ARG A 107 -5.36 6.04 16.21
CA ARG A 107 -4.41 4.93 16.18
C ARG A 107 -3.01 5.52 16.06
N ARG A 108 -2.18 5.26 17.07
CA ARG A 108 -0.76 5.67 17.09
C ARG A 108 -0.56 7.17 16.78
N GLY A 109 -1.45 8.01 17.30
CA GLY A 109 -1.43 9.46 17.11
C GLY A 109 -2.00 9.97 15.79
N LYS A 110 -2.56 9.09 14.94
CA LYS A 110 -3.22 9.46 13.67
C LYS A 110 -4.69 9.06 13.70
N LEU A 111 -5.56 9.93 13.20
CA LEU A 111 -6.97 9.59 13.01
C LEU A 111 -7.09 8.64 11.82
N THR A 112 -7.69 7.47 12.04
CA THR A 112 -8.05 6.58 10.95
C THR A 112 -9.19 7.18 10.13
N VAL A 113 -9.27 6.83 8.85
CA VAL A 113 -10.43 7.17 8.03
C VAL A 113 -11.62 6.37 8.57
N ALA A 114 -12.75 7.04 8.80
CA ALA A 114 -13.99 6.36 9.15
C ALA A 114 -14.49 5.55 7.95
N ILE A 115 -15.00 4.35 8.19
CA ILE A 115 -15.69 3.59 7.16
C ILE A 115 -17.02 4.32 6.87
N GLN A 116 -17.17 4.84 5.65
CA GLN A 116 -18.44 5.40 5.20
C GLN A 116 -19.30 4.29 4.61
N GLN A 117 -20.40 3.95 5.29
CA GLN A 117 -21.44 3.08 4.74
C GLN A 117 -22.07 3.73 3.50
N GLY A 118 -22.14 3.01 2.37
CA GLY A 118 -22.96 3.44 1.23
C GLY A 118 -24.40 2.93 1.40
N ALA A 119 -25.40 3.79 1.22
CA ALA A 119 -26.79 3.33 1.19
C ALA A 119 -27.04 2.48 -0.08
N GLN A 120 -27.34 1.19 0.07
CA GLN A 120 -28.14 0.48 -0.92
C GLN A 120 -29.60 0.87 -0.69
N GLN A 121 -30.12 1.83 -1.46
CA GLN A 121 -31.56 1.91 -1.66
C GLN A 121 -31.95 0.81 -2.67
N GLY A 122 -32.31 -0.36 -2.15
CA GLY A 122 -33.11 -1.36 -2.88
C GLY A 122 -34.59 -1.13 -2.57
N PRO A 123 -35.51 -1.30 -3.54
CA PRO A 123 -36.89 -0.86 -3.40
C PRO A 123 -37.63 -1.69 -2.36
N SER A 124 -38.35 -1.00 -1.46
CA SER A 124 -39.33 -1.61 -0.57
C SER A 124 -40.43 -2.28 -1.40
N SER A 125 -40.68 -3.57 -1.15
CA SER A 125 -41.92 -4.27 -1.50
C SER A 125 -42.72 -4.52 -0.24
#